data_AF-A0A3N5JX91-F1
#
_entry.id   AF-A0A3N5JX91-F1
#
_cell.length_a   1.000
_cell.length_b   1.000
_cell.length_c   1.000
_cell.angle_alpha   90.00
_cell.angle_beta   90.00
_cell.angle_gamma   90.00
#
_symmetry.space_group_name_H-M   'P 1'
#
loop_
_entity.id
_entity.type
_entity.pdbx_description
1 polymer ?
#
loop_
_entity_poly.entity_id
_entity_poly.type
_entity_poly.pdbx_seq_one_letter_code
_entity_poly.pdbx_strand_id
1 'polypeptide(L)'
;MNRFWKSGDPFVWLTGGALALSLIMVAGLVYLVLANGLGFFWPSDILRLTLKDGTVLLGELADREKIPQPGAAPGTPDRYRIKLKVGNRDLYGADFAWVDEDTIAKREVPTDAVLIERREWGNLYGTIKEVRNGGQTVAQGPEAGWAGVRALLPEATRLYRETVRIEKDEIGGDNYAQERVRLRLRGLELRGIASGPEVERLQRELSQSQEKHKVHEAELAQLRQRQRATVLIAAAGDKEKELPLAQIVRIYQPNAMGIVTKTGFYFRKVWEFVSDDPRESNTEGGLFPAIFGTVMLIFLMAVMCFPLGVLAGIYLGEYAKDGLL
;
A
#
# COMPACT_ATOMS: atom_id res chain seq x y z
N MET A 1 -49.12 -39.74 -7.15
CA MET A 1 -47.96 -38.81 -7.13
C MET A 1 -48.27 -37.66 -8.07
N ASN A 2 -48.51 -36.47 -7.52
CA ASN A 2 -49.13 -35.34 -8.23
C ASN A 2 -48.34 -34.93 -9.48
N ARG A 3 -49.08 -34.59 -10.55
CA ARG A 3 -48.58 -34.19 -11.89
C ARG A 3 -47.47 -33.12 -11.84
N PHE A 4 -47.47 -32.31 -10.79
CA PHE A 4 -46.47 -31.31 -10.42
C PHE A 4 -45.03 -31.84 -10.28
N TRP A 5 -44.83 -33.05 -9.76
CA TRP A 5 -43.49 -33.64 -9.62
C TRP A 5 -42.97 -34.28 -10.91
N LYS A 6 -43.88 -34.58 -11.86
CA LYS A 6 -43.55 -35.20 -13.14
C LYS A 6 -43.28 -34.18 -14.26
N SER A 7 -43.70 -32.91 -14.10
CA SER A 7 -43.52 -31.87 -15.13
C SER A 7 -42.15 -31.22 -15.15
N GLY A 8 -41.30 -31.46 -14.14
CA GLY A 8 -39.97 -30.83 -14.04
C GLY A 8 -40.00 -29.36 -13.57
N ASP A 9 -41.17 -28.71 -13.58
CA ASP A 9 -41.35 -27.32 -13.15
C ASP A 9 -40.74 -27.01 -11.77
N PRO A 10 -40.86 -27.87 -10.73
CA PRO A 10 -40.27 -27.58 -9.42
C PRO A 10 -38.74 -27.46 -9.47
N PHE A 11 -38.08 -28.23 -10.34
CA PHE A 11 -36.62 -28.16 -10.49
C PHE A 11 -36.19 -26.89 -11.23
N VAL A 12 -36.99 -26.40 -12.18
CA VAL A 12 -36.76 -25.11 -12.87
C VAL A 12 -36.90 -23.94 -11.88
N TRP A 13 -37.94 -23.96 -11.04
CA TRP A 13 -38.12 -22.96 -9.99
C TRP A 13 -37.01 -23.03 -8.94
N LEU A 14 -36.54 -24.23 -8.60
CA LEU A 14 -35.45 -24.42 -7.64
C LEU A 14 -34.12 -23.91 -8.20
N THR A 15 -33.77 -24.19 -9.46
CA THR A 15 -32.54 -23.69 -10.08
C THR A 15 -32.60 -22.18 -10.32
N GLY A 16 -33.74 -21.66 -10.79
CA GLY A 16 -33.97 -20.22 -10.93
C GLY A 16 -33.91 -19.48 -9.59
N GLY A 17 -34.53 -20.04 -8.55
CA GLY A 17 -34.49 -19.52 -7.18
C GLY A 17 -33.09 -19.57 -6.57
N ALA A 18 -32.35 -20.66 -6.76
CA ALA A 18 -30.97 -20.80 -6.31
C ALA A 18 -30.03 -19.81 -7.03
N LEU A 19 -30.22 -19.60 -8.33
CA LEU A 19 -29.48 -18.59 -9.10
C LEU A 19 -29.78 -17.18 -8.59
N ALA A 20 -31.06 -16.84 -8.39
CA ALA A 20 -31.46 -15.54 -7.84
C ALA A 20 -30.87 -15.29 -6.45
N LEU A 21 -30.93 -16.29 -5.55
CA LEU A 21 -30.30 -16.21 -4.23
C LEU A 21 -28.79 -16.01 -4.33
N SER A 22 -28.12 -16.73 -5.24
CA SER A 22 -26.68 -16.59 -5.47
C SER A 22 -26.31 -15.18 -5.94
N LEU A 23 -27.08 -14.61 -6.86
CA LEU A 23 -26.88 -13.23 -7.33
C LEU A 23 -27.10 -12.20 -6.22
N ILE A 24 -28.13 -12.38 -5.38
CA ILE A 24 -28.37 -11.52 -4.22
C ILE A 24 -27.21 -11.61 -3.23
N MET A 25 -26.71 -12.81 -2.94
CA MET A 25 -25.57 -13.00 -2.04
C MET A 25 -24.29 -12.32 -2.58
N VAL A 26 -24.01 -12.46 -3.88
CA VAL A 26 -22.87 -11.80 -4.52
C VAL A 26 -23.02 -10.28 -4.48
N ALA A 27 -24.21 -9.76 -4.82
CA ALA A 27 -24.48 -8.33 -4.75
C ALA A 27 -24.37 -7.79 -3.32
N GLY A 28 -24.86 -8.55 -2.34
CA GLY A 28 -24.75 -8.23 -0.91
C GLY A 28 -23.30 -8.21 -0.43
N LEU A 29 -22.48 -9.18 -0.87
CA LEU A 29 -21.05 -9.20 -0.57
C LEU A 29 -20.33 -8.01 -1.20
N VAL A 30 -20.57 -7.72 -2.48
CA VAL A 30 -20.00 -6.56 -3.18
C VAL A 30 -20.39 -5.26 -2.48
N TYR A 31 -21.67 -5.10 -2.11
CA TYR A 31 -22.13 -3.96 -1.36
C TYR A 31 -21.41 -3.82 -0.01
N LEU A 32 -21.29 -4.92 0.75
CA LEU A 32 -20.60 -4.90 2.04
C LEU A 32 -19.13 -4.48 1.88
N VAL A 33 -18.43 -5.02 0.88
CA VAL A 33 -17.03 -4.66 0.60
C VAL A 33 -16.91 -3.18 0.23
N LEU A 34 -17.78 -2.68 -0.65
CA LEU A 34 -17.78 -1.27 -1.05
C LEU A 34 -18.13 -0.35 0.13
N ALA A 35 -19.16 -0.66 0.90
CA ALA A 35 -19.59 0.14 2.04
C ALA A 35 -18.48 0.27 3.11
N ASN A 36 -17.71 -0.80 3.34
CA ASN A 36 -16.59 -0.78 4.29
C ASN A 36 -15.29 -0.23 3.68
N GLY A 37 -15.12 -0.29 2.35
CA GLY A 37 -13.87 0.08 1.67
C GLY A 37 -13.82 1.51 1.10
N LEU A 38 -14.96 2.08 0.68
CA LEU A 38 -15.01 3.40 0.03
C LEU A 38 -14.52 4.55 0.93
N GLY A 39 -14.61 4.41 2.26
CA GLY A 39 -14.11 5.42 3.19
C GLY A 39 -12.58 5.45 3.31
N PHE A 40 -11.89 4.37 2.95
CA PHE A 40 -10.46 4.18 3.25
C PHE A 40 -9.54 5.20 2.58
N PHE A 41 -9.84 5.58 1.32
CA PHE A 41 -9.01 6.51 0.55
C PHE A 41 -9.39 7.98 0.73
N TRP A 42 -10.40 8.27 1.55
CA TRP A 42 -10.85 9.63 1.77
C TRP A 42 -9.83 10.41 2.62
N PRO A 43 -9.36 11.59 2.18
CA PRO A 43 -8.44 12.42 2.97
C PRO A 43 -9.20 13.06 4.14
N SER A 44 -9.26 12.32 5.24
CA SER A 44 -9.93 12.72 6.48
C SER A 44 -9.20 13.86 7.17
N ASP A 45 -9.95 14.65 7.94
CA ASP A 45 -9.37 15.78 8.64
C ASP A 45 -8.46 15.31 9.78
N ILE A 46 -7.34 16.02 9.94
CA ILE A 46 -6.39 15.82 11.03
C ILE A 46 -6.87 16.62 12.23
N LEU A 47 -7.17 15.94 13.32
CA LEU A 47 -7.59 16.52 14.58
C LEU A 47 -6.39 16.73 15.49
N ARG A 48 -6.31 17.91 16.10
CA ARG A 48 -5.47 18.18 17.26
C ARG A 48 -6.35 18.13 18.51
N LEU A 49 -6.06 17.19 19.39
CA LEU A 49 -6.73 17.05 20.69
C LEU A 49 -5.79 17.54 21.78
N THR A 50 -6.31 18.39 22.66
CA THR A 50 -5.66 18.71 23.94
C THR A 50 -6.48 18.08 25.04
N LEU A 51 -5.89 17.18 25.81
CA LEU A 51 -6.53 16.53 26.94
C LEU A 51 -6.45 17.40 28.19
N LYS A 52 -7.30 17.11 29.18
CA LYS A 52 -7.34 17.83 30.46
C LYS A 52 -6.05 17.73 31.28
N ASP A 53 -5.24 16.70 31.04
CA ASP A 53 -3.93 16.51 31.67
C ASP A 53 -2.79 17.26 30.95
N GLY A 54 -3.09 17.98 29.86
CA GLY A 54 -2.13 18.70 29.03
C GLY A 54 -1.55 17.88 27.87
N THR A 55 -1.87 16.59 27.77
CA THR A 55 -1.43 15.75 26.65
C THR A 55 -2.00 16.27 25.33
N VAL A 56 -1.13 16.46 24.33
CA VAL A 56 -1.52 16.85 22.98
C VAL A 56 -1.39 15.65 22.05
N LEU A 57 -2.44 15.38 21.29
CA LEU A 57 -2.48 14.34 20.27
C LEU A 57 -2.83 14.97 18.92
N LEU A 58 -2.25 14.42 17.84
CA LEU A 58 -2.52 14.85 16.48
C LEU A 58 -2.73 13.60 15.62
N GLY A 59 -3.84 13.52 14.88
CA GLY A 59 -4.14 12.36 14.06
C GLY A 59 -5.52 12.38 13.43
N GLU A 60 -5.87 11.33 12.71
CA GLU A 60 -7.19 11.17 12.08
C GLU A 60 -8.13 10.41 13.01
N LEU A 61 -9.41 10.79 13.03
CA LEU A 61 -10.43 10.02 13.74
C LEU A 61 -10.66 8.69 12.99
N ALA A 62 -10.25 7.59 13.60
CA ALA A 62 -10.40 6.26 13.02
C ALA A 62 -11.72 5.60 13.42
N ASP A 63 -12.14 5.78 14.68
CA ASP A 63 -13.36 5.17 15.19
C ASP A 63 -13.93 5.94 16.39
N ARG A 64 -15.22 5.73 16.69
CA ARG A 64 -15.91 6.24 17.88
C ARG A 64 -16.83 5.16 18.44
N GLU A 65 -16.52 4.70 19.63
CA GLU A 65 -17.26 3.64 20.30
C GLU A 65 -17.98 4.16 21.54
N LYS A 66 -19.19 3.65 21.77
CA LYS A 66 -19.91 3.87 23.03
C LYS A 66 -19.28 2.98 24.11
N ILE A 67 -18.95 3.58 25.25
CA ILE A 67 -18.41 2.85 26.41
C ILE A 67 -19.58 2.10 27.08
N PRO A 68 -19.52 0.75 27.18
CA PRO A 68 -20.55 -0.01 27.88
C PRO A 68 -20.60 0.38 29.36
N GLN A 69 -21.80 0.67 29.86
CA GLN A 69 -22.04 1.01 31.27
C GLN A 69 -23.01 -0.01 31.90
N PRO A 70 -22.59 -1.27 32.08
CA PRO A 70 -23.45 -2.30 32.68
C PRO A 70 -23.79 -1.91 34.13
N GLY A 71 -25.09 -1.87 34.45
CA GLY A 71 -25.57 -1.51 35.79
C GLY A 71 -25.73 -0.01 36.05
N ALA A 72 -25.57 0.85 35.05
CA ALA A 72 -25.87 2.28 35.18
C ALA A 72 -27.38 2.53 35.36
N ALA A 73 -27.74 3.49 36.20
CA ALA A 73 -29.14 3.85 36.45
C ALA A 73 -29.83 4.34 35.15
N PRO A 74 -31.14 4.10 34.99
CA PRO A 74 -31.90 4.67 33.88
C PRO A 74 -31.71 6.19 33.80
N GLY A 75 -31.36 6.69 32.62
CA GLY A 75 -31.08 8.13 32.40
C GLY A 75 -29.61 8.53 32.54
N THR A 76 -28.70 7.60 32.84
CA THR A 76 -27.25 7.88 32.80
C THR A 76 -26.82 8.26 31.38
N PRO A 77 -26.16 9.41 31.16
CA PRO A 77 -25.69 9.80 29.85
C PRO A 77 -24.71 8.80 29.24
N ASP A 78 -24.80 8.64 27.93
CA ASP A 78 -23.87 7.81 27.17
C ASP A 78 -22.46 8.41 27.20
N ARG A 79 -21.48 7.54 27.45
CA ARG A 79 -20.06 7.87 27.35
C ARG A 79 -19.47 7.26 26.09
N TYR A 80 -18.46 7.93 25.55
CA TYR A 80 -17.84 7.54 24.30
C TYR A 80 -16.32 7.64 24.41
N ARG A 81 -15.65 6.76 23.68
CA ARG A 81 -14.21 6.82 23.44
C ARG A 81 -13.96 6.90 21.94
N ILE A 82 -12.96 7.66 21.56
CA ILE A 82 -12.52 7.78 20.17
C ILE A 82 -11.18 7.10 19.97
N LYS A 83 -11.00 6.48 18.81
CA LYS A 83 -9.73 5.95 18.35
C LYS A 83 -9.11 6.95 17.40
N LEU A 84 -7.99 7.53 17.79
CA LEU A 84 -7.23 8.45 16.96
C LEU A 84 -6.06 7.71 16.31
N LYS A 85 -5.93 7.78 14.98
CA LYS A 85 -4.75 7.31 14.25
C LYS A 85 -3.67 8.40 14.35
N VAL A 86 -2.82 8.27 15.36
CA VAL A 86 -1.72 9.21 15.66
C VAL A 86 -0.50 8.97 14.77
N GLY A 87 -0.38 7.78 14.17
CA GLY A 87 0.76 7.37 13.35
C GLY A 87 2.08 7.51 14.10
N ASN A 88 3.14 7.89 13.37
CA ASN A 88 4.47 8.18 13.92
C ASN A 88 4.96 7.03 14.84
N ARG A 89 4.82 5.77 14.39
CA ARG A 89 5.19 4.59 15.19
C ARG A 89 6.61 4.64 15.75
N ASP A 90 7.53 5.28 15.03
CA ASP A 90 8.90 5.52 15.43
C ASP A 90 9.07 6.55 16.57
N LEU A 91 8.09 7.43 16.78
CA LEU A 91 8.07 8.41 17.88
C LEU A 91 7.28 7.95 19.10
N TYR A 92 6.20 7.18 18.91
CA TYR A 92 5.26 6.83 19.98
C TYR A 92 5.13 5.33 20.26
N GLY A 93 5.65 4.46 19.39
CA GLY A 93 5.55 3.00 19.50
C GLY A 93 4.21 2.40 19.03
N ALA A 94 3.18 3.24 18.83
CA ALA A 94 1.84 2.80 18.41
C ALA A 94 1.23 3.77 17.38
N ASP A 95 0.48 3.23 16.42
CA ASP A 95 -0.20 4.00 15.37
C ASP A 95 -1.57 4.55 15.80
N PHE A 96 -2.11 4.05 16.91
CA PHE A 96 -3.43 4.39 17.40
C PHE A 96 -3.41 4.71 18.90
N ALA A 97 -4.19 5.71 19.30
CA ALA A 97 -4.45 6.06 20.68
C ALA A 97 -5.95 6.08 20.94
N TRP A 98 -6.39 5.44 22.03
CA TRP A 98 -7.76 5.57 22.52
C TRP A 98 -7.84 6.75 23.49
N VAL A 99 -8.88 7.56 23.32
CA VAL A 99 -9.12 8.74 24.14
C VAL A 99 -10.59 8.77 24.54
N ASP A 100 -10.87 8.83 25.83
CA ASP A 100 -12.23 9.01 26.33
C ASP A 100 -12.68 10.45 26.05
N GLU A 101 -13.85 10.64 25.46
CA GLU A 101 -14.28 11.96 24.97
C GLU A 101 -14.42 13.00 26.10
N ASP A 102 -14.66 12.56 27.33
CA ASP A 102 -14.78 13.39 28.52
C ASP A 102 -13.42 13.90 29.05
N THR A 103 -12.31 13.30 28.64
CA THR A 103 -10.95 13.76 28.95
C THR A 103 -10.46 14.86 28.01
N ILE A 104 -11.17 15.11 26.91
CA ILE A 104 -10.76 16.08 25.90
C ILE A 104 -11.14 17.49 26.36
N ALA A 105 -10.14 18.37 26.50
CA ALA A 105 -10.33 19.77 26.83
C ALA A 105 -10.56 20.63 25.58
N LYS A 106 -9.88 20.34 24.47
CA LYS A 106 -9.95 21.11 23.23
C LYS A 106 -9.83 20.21 21.99
N ARG A 107 -10.61 20.51 20.94
CA ARG A 107 -10.53 19.90 19.61
C ARG A 107 -10.29 20.96 18.56
N GLU A 108 -9.29 20.77 17.71
CA GLU A 108 -8.94 21.71 16.65
C GLU A 108 -8.68 20.98 15.33
N VAL A 109 -8.93 21.67 14.22
CA VAL A 109 -8.66 21.18 12.87
C VAL A 109 -7.64 22.12 12.22
N PRO A 110 -6.34 22.00 12.58
CA PRO A 110 -5.29 22.91 12.11
C PRO A 110 -5.10 22.84 10.59
N THR A 111 -5.24 23.95 9.87
CA THR A 111 -5.10 24.00 8.40
C THR A 111 -3.67 23.72 7.91
N ASP A 112 -2.69 23.93 8.77
CA ASP A 112 -1.27 23.72 8.53
C ASP A 112 -0.80 22.28 8.79
N ALA A 113 -1.66 21.42 9.34
CA ALA A 113 -1.34 20.02 9.58
C ALA A 113 -1.14 19.25 8.27
N VAL A 114 -0.06 18.49 8.23
CA VAL A 114 0.33 17.65 7.11
C VAL A 114 0.23 16.17 7.48
N LEU A 115 -0.19 15.37 6.51
CA LEU A 115 -0.01 13.93 6.49
C LEU A 115 1.09 13.61 5.48
N ILE A 116 2.12 12.91 5.95
CA ILE A 116 3.24 12.43 5.16
C ILE A 116 3.13 10.91 5.07
N GLU A 117 2.90 10.43 3.85
CA GLU A 117 3.05 9.02 3.53
C GLU A 117 4.54 8.75 3.34
N ARG A 118 5.10 7.91 4.21
CA ARG A 118 6.50 7.52 4.14
C ARG A 118 6.63 6.23 3.35
N ARG A 119 7.84 5.97 2.85
CA ARG A 119 8.19 4.69 2.22
C ARG A 119 8.41 3.60 3.26
N GLU A 120 8.76 4.01 4.48
CA GLU A 120 9.04 3.16 5.62
C GLU A 120 8.35 3.74 6.86
N TRP A 121 7.95 2.88 7.80
CA TRP A 121 7.35 3.27 9.09
C TRP A 121 5.97 3.93 9.01
N GLY A 122 5.30 3.80 7.86
CA GLY A 122 3.96 4.30 7.60
C GLY A 122 3.72 5.79 7.80
N ASN A 123 2.48 6.19 8.06
CA ASN A 123 2.09 7.61 8.07
C ASN A 123 2.77 8.43 9.17
N LEU A 124 3.14 9.66 8.81
CA LEU A 124 3.58 10.68 9.76
C LEU A 124 2.63 11.90 9.75
N TYR A 125 2.19 12.30 10.93
CA TYR A 125 1.35 13.47 11.17
C TYR A 125 2.15 14.55 11.91
N GLY A 126 1.99 15.81 11.48
CA GLY A 126 2.66 16.93 12.13
C GLY A 126 2.45 18.26 11.40
N THR A 127 3.32 19.21 11.69
CA THR A 127 3.41 20.51 11.01
C THR A 127 4.83 20.74 10.51
N ILE A 128 4.98 21.38 9.35
CA ILE A 128 6.32 21.62 8.79
C ILE A 128 6.98 22.75 9.57
N LYS A 129 8.10 22.44 10.22
CA LYS A 129 8.90 23.41 10.96
C LYS A 129 9.97 24.03 10.06
N GLU A 130 10.65 23.21 9.27
CA GLU A 130 11.80 23.64 8.46
C GLU A 130 12.03 22.69 7.28
N VAL A 131 12.54 23.22 6.17
CA VAL A 131 13.06 22.44 5.05
C VAL A 131 14.53 22.78 4.87
N ARG A 132 15.37 21.75 4.74
CA ARG A 132 16.82 21.90 4.55
C ARG A 132 17.23 21.25 3.24
N ASN A 133 18.28 21.80 2.63
CA ASN A 133 18.97 21.18 1.49
C ASN A 133 20.48 21.26 1.71
N GLY A 134 21.14 20.11 1.87
CA GLY A 134 22.57 20.08 2.15
C GLY A 134 22.93 20.71 3.51
N GLY A 135 22.04 20.56 4.50
CA GLY A 135 22.22 21.12 5.85
C GLY A 135 21.88 22.61 5.98
N GLN A 136 21.59 23.31 4.88
CA GLN A 136 21.17 24.71 4.90
C GLN A 136 19.64 24.82 4.92
N THR A 137 19.11 25.66 5.80
CA THR A 137 17.68 26.02 5.84
C THR A 137 17.29 26.74 4.56
N VAL A 138 16.40 26.15 3.78
CA VAL A 138 15.87 26.76 2.54
C VAL A 138 14.45 27.31 2.72
N ALA A 139 13.72 26.83 3.72
CA ALA A 139 12.43 27.37 4.11
C ALA A 139 12.13 27.08 5.59
N GLN A 140 11.38 27.97 6.26
CA GLN A 140 11.04 27.83 7.66
C GLN A 140 9.56 28.19 7.91
N GLY A 141 8.94 27.47 8.83
CA GLY A 141 7.52 27.60 9.17
C GLY A 141 6.59 26.86 8.21
N PRO A 142 5.30 26.73 8.56
CA PRO A 142 4.40 25.82 7.84
C PRO A 142 4.14 26.22 6.39
N GLU A 143 3.96 27.52 6.10
CA GLU A 143 3.62 28.00 4.76
C GLU A 143 4.81 27.95 3.80
N ALA A 144 5.94 28.57 4.17
CA ALA A 144 7.15 28.55 3.35
C ALA A 144 7.73 27.13 3.27
N GLY A 145 7.66 26.36 4.37
CA GLY A 145 8.05 24.95 4.39
C GLY A 145 7.22 24.10 3.43
N TRP A 146 5.89 24.29 3.40
CA TRP A 146 5.02 23.63 2.43
C TRP A 146 5.40 23.93 0.98
N ALA A 147 5.66 25.21 0.66
CA ALA A 147 6.13 25.61 -0.67
C ALA A 147 7.50 24.98 -1.01
N GLY A 148 8.43 24.96 -0.04
CA GLY A 148 9.75 24.36 -0.19
C GLY A 148 9.70 22.85 -0.46
N VAL A 149 8.90 22.10 0.31
CA VAL A 149 8.72 20.66 0.08
C VAL A 149 8.09 20.41 -1.29
N ARG A 150 7.06 21.16 -1.68
CA ARG A 150 6.44 21.03 -3.01
C ARG A 150 7.41 21.27 -4.17
N ALA A 151 8.39 22.16 -3.98
CA ALA A 151 9.42 22.43 -4.99
C ALA A 151 10.45 21.30 -5.09
N LEU A 152 10.89 20.73 -3.95
CA LEU A 152 11.99 19.77 -3.88
C LEU A 152 11.56 18.30 -4.02
N LEU A 153 10.33 17.96 -3.60
CA LEU A 153 9.85 16.58 -3.56
C LEU A 153 9.83 15.88 -4.93
N PRO A 154 9.46 16.52 -6.06
CA PRO A 154 9.50 15.86 -7.37
C PRO A 154 10.90 15.39 -7.77
N GLU A 155 11.92 16.22 -7.52
CA GLU A 155 13.31 15.84 -7.78
C GLU A 155 13.78 14.73 -6.84
N ALA A 156 13.49 14.83 -5.54
CA ALA A 156 13.82 13.77 -4.59
C ALA A 156 13.17 12.43 -4.98
N THR A 157 11.91 12.47 -5.44
CA THR A 157 11.20 11.28 -5.92
C THR A 157 11.85 10.69 -7.17
N ARG A 158 12.29 11.53 -8.11
CA ARG A 158 13.00 11.09 -9.32
C ARG A 158 14.32 10.41 -8.97
N LEU A 159 15.13 11.04 -8.12
CA LEU A 159 16.42 10.50 -7.65
C LEU A 159 16.24 9.18 -6.90
N TYR A 160 15.20 9.06 -6.09
CA TYR A 160 14.86 7.81 -5.41
C TYR A 160 14.53 6.69 -6.41
N ARG A 161 13.69 6.96 -7.43
CA ARG A 161 13.35 5.95 -8.45
C ARG A 161 14.57 5.49 -9.23
N GLU A 162 15.47 6.41 -9.56
CA GLU A 162 16.73 6.11 -10.24
C GLU A 162 17.65 5.24 -9.38
N THR A 163 17.73 5.56 -8.07
CA THR A 163 18.45 4.75 -7.08
C THR A 163 17.91 3.32 -7.04
N VAL A 164 16.59 3.16 -6.92
CA VAL A 164 15.95 1.84 -6.86
C VAL A 164 16.13 1.06 -8.16
N ARG A 165 16.09 1.72 -9.32
CA ARG A 165 16.33 1.08 -10.63
C ARG A 165 17.74 0.49 -10.70
N ILE A 166 18.77 1.28 -10.34
CA ILE A 166 20.16 0.81 -10.35
C ILE A 166 20.36 -0.33 -9.35
N GLU A 167 19.80 -0.21 -8.14
CA GLU A 167 19.92 -1.24 -7.11
C GLU A 167 19.25 -2.57 -7.50
N LYS A 168 18.03 -2.52 -8.03
CA LYS A 168 17.24 -3.72 -8.33
C LYS A 168 17.61 -4.34 -9.68
N ASP A 169 17.72 -3.53 -10.72
CA ASP A 169 17.83 -4.03 -12.09
C ASP A 169 19.30 -4.24 -12.48
N GLU A 170 20.12 -3.21 -12.34
CA GLU A 170 21.50 -3.23 -12.84
C GLU A 170 22.43 -3.99 -11.91
N ILE A 171 22.49 -3.58 -10.64
CA ILE A 171 23.29 -4.26 -9.60
C ILE A 171 22.76 -5.67 -9.36
N GLY A 172 21.43 -5.85 -9.34
CA GLY A 172 20.81 -7.18 -9.25
C GLY A 172 21.21 -8.09 -10.41
N GLY A 173 21.20 -7.58 -11.64
CA GLY A 173 21.64 -8.29 -12.84
C GLY A 173 23.13 -8.66 -12.80
N ASP A 174 23.99 -7.73 -12.38
CA ASP A 174 25.42 -7.97 -12.19
C ASP A 174 25.66 -9.08 -11.15
N ASN A 175 24.99 -9.00 -10.00
CA ASN A 175 25.10 -10.01 -8.94
C ASN A 175 24.69 -11.40 -9.44
N TYR A 176 23.58 -11.50 -10.17
CA TYR A 176 23.13 -12.75 -10.76
C TYR A 176 24.14 -13.31 -11.78
N ALA A 177 24.71 -12.45 -12.63
CA ALA A 177 25.73 -12.85 -13.60
C ALA A 177 27.01 -13.35 -12.91
N GLN A 178 27.51 -12.62 -11.90
CA GLN A 178 28.69 -13.01 -11.13
C GLN A 178 28.48 -14.34 -10.41
N GLU A 179 27.31 -14.53 -9.78
CA GLU A 179 27.01 -15.76 -9.06
C GLU A 179 26.94 -16.97 -10.01
N ARG A 180 26.33 -16.79 -11.19
CA ARG A 180 26.34 -17.84 -12.23
C ARG A 180 27.75 -18.24 -12.66
N VAL A 181 28.67 -17.29 -12.79
CA VAL A 181 30.07 -17.56 -13.14
C VAL A 181 30.80 -18.24 -11.98
N ARG A 182 30.58 -17.79 -10.73
CA ARG A 182 31.15 -18.41 -9.52
C ARG A 182 30.72 -19.87 -9.37
N LEU A 183 29.45 -20.17 -9.57
CA LEU A 183 28.95 -21.55 -9.52
C LEU A 183 29.58 -22.44 -10.61
N ARG A 184 29.81 -21.91 -11.81
CA ARG A 184 30.52 -22.63 -12.89
C ARG A 184 31.98 -22.89 -12.55
N LEU A 185 32.69 -21.88 -12.06
CA LEU A 185 34.08 -22.02 -11.59
C LEU A 185 34.16 -23.06 -10.47
N ARG A 186 33.26 -23.00 -9.49
CA ARG A 186 33.18 -23.98 -8.41
C ARG A 186 32.91 -25.39 -8.93
N GLY A 187 32.05 -25.53 -9.94
CA GLY A 187 31.79 -26.82 -10.59
C GLY A 187 32.98 -27.38 -11.39
N LEU A 188 33.91 -26.53 -11.87
CA LEU A 188 35.15 -26.97 -12.50
C LEU A 188 36.20 -27.37 -11.44
N GLU A 189 36.31 -26.58 -10.37
CA GLU A 189 37.18 -26.86 -9.24
C GLU A 189 36.85 -28.22 -8.59
N LEU A 190 35.56 -28.52 -8.39
CA LEU A 190 35.11 -29.83 -7.87
C LEU A 190 35.44 -31.01 -8.79
N ARG A 191 35.69 -30.75 -10.09
CA ARG A 191 36.15 -31.75 -11.07
C ARG A 191 37.68 -31.81 -11.19
N GLY A 192 38.41 -31.09 -10.34
CA GLY A 192 39.87 -31.02 -10.36
C GLY A 192 40.45 -30.14 -11.49
N ILE A 193 39.61 -29.35 -12.17
CA ILE A 193 40.03 -28.47 -13.26
C ILE A 193 40.28 -27.07 -12.67
N ALA A 194 41.54 -26.79 -12.31
CA ALA A 194 41.96 -25.53 -11.71
C ALA A 194 42.47 -24.49 -12.73
N SER A 195 42.83 -24.92 -13.94
CA SER A 195 43.39 -24.06 -14.98
C SER A 195 43.01 -24.55 -16.37
N GLY A 196 42.97 -23.63 -17.34
CA GLY A 196 42.71 -23.94 -18.74
C GLY A 196 41.87 -22.87 -19.43
N PRO A 197 41.65 -22.99 -20.75
CA PRO A 197 40.97 -21.96 -21.54
C PRO A 197 39.58 -21.57 -21.00
N GLU A 198 38.85 -22.56 -20.48
CA GLU A 198 37.51 -22.38 -19.91
C GLU A 198 37.54 -21.63 -18.58
N VAL A 199 38.48 -21.97 -17.69
CA VAL A 199 38.66 -21.27 -16.40
C VAL A 199 39.10 -19.83 -16.64
N GLU A 200 40.05 -19.61 -17.55
CA GLU A 200 40.50 -18.26 -17.91
C GLU A 200 39.37 -17.43 -18.56
N ARG A 201 38.53 -18.05 -19.40
CA ARG A 201 37.36 -17.37 -19.97
C ARG A 201 36.39 -16.92 -18.88
N LEU A 202 36.05 -17.80 -17.94
CA LEU A 202 35.16 -17.48 -16.83
C LEU A 202 35.76 -16.44 -15.89
N GLN A 203 37.06 -16.48 -15.61
CA GLN A 203 37.76 -15.45 -14.83
C GLN A 203 37.74 -14.08 -15.53
N ARG A 204 37.90 -14.03 -16.85
CA ARG A 204 37.74 -12.80 -17.64
C ARG A 204 36.30 -12.27 -17.58
N GLU A 205 35.31 -13.15 -17.73
CA GLU A 205 33.88 -12.78 -17.62
C GLU A 205 33.56 -12.22 -16.23
N LEU A 206 34.06 -12.87 -15.16
CA LEU A 206 33.90 -12.40 -13.79
C LEU A 206 34.53 -11.02 -13.59
N SER A 207 35.76 -10.82 -14.07
CA SER A 207 36.47 -9.53 -13.97
C SER A 207 35.72 -8.41 -14.70
N GLN A 208 35.21 -8.68 -15.90
CA GLN A 208 34.40 -7.72 -16.65
C GLN A 208 33.09 -7.35 -15.92
N SER A 209 32.41 -8.33 -15.33
CA SER A 209 31.18 -8.08 -14.56
C SER A 209 31.47 -7.31 -13.26
N GLN A 210 32.61 -7.54 -12.61
CA GLN A 210 33.03 -6.76 -11.44
C GLN A 210 33.32 -5.30 -11.79
N GLU A 211 33.93 -5.01 -12.94
CA GLU A 211 34.15 -3.63 -13.38
C GLU A 211 32.83 -2.91 -13.68
N LYS A 212 31.85 -3.58 -14.30
CA LYS A 212 30.49 -3.02 -14.48
C LYS A 212 29.82 -2.70 -13.14
N HIS A 213 29.90 -3.64 -12.20
CA HIS A 213 29.34 -3.46 -10.86
C HIS A 213 29.92 -2.23 -10.16
N LYS A 214 31.24 -2.02 -10.23
CA LYS A 214 31.89 -0.82 -9.68
C LYS A 214 31.39 0.48 -10.31
N VAL A 215 31.09 0.48 -11.61
CA VAL A 215 30.52 1.65 -12.29
C VAL A 215 29.13 1.97 -11.74
N HIS A 216 28.25 0.96 -11.63
CA HIS A 216 26.91 1.14 -11.05
C HIS A 216 26.96 1.56 -9.57
N GLU A 217 27.90 1.03 -8.78
CA GLU A 217 28.13 1.46 -7.40
C GLU A 217 28.56 2.94 -7.32
N ALA A 218 29.44 3.38 -8.21
CA ALA A 218 29.88 4.77 -8.27
C ALA A 218 28.73 5.72 -8.67
N GLU A 219 27.90 5.33 -9.63
CA GLU A 219 26.70 6.08 -10.02
C GLU A 219 25.70 6.18 -8.86
N LEU A 220 25.44 5.05 -8.18
CA LEU A 220 24.59 5.01 -7.00
C LEU A 220 25.10 5.94 -5.88
N ALA A 221 26.41 5.98 -5.65
CA ALA A 221 27.02 6.89 -4.69
C ALA A 221 26.80 8.36 -5.08
N GLN A 222 26.92 8.72 -6.36
CA GLN A 222 26.65 10.08 -6.84
C GLN A 222 25.18 10.47 -6.68
N LEU A 223 24.24 9.55 -6.97
CA LEU A 223 22.81 9.81 -6.79
C LEU A 223 22.46 10.03 -5.33
N ARG A 224 22.99 9.20 -4.42
CA ARG A 224 22.78 9.36 -2.96
C ARG A 224 23.36 10.69 -2.47
N GLN A 225 24.51 11.12 -2.98
CA GLN A 225 25.07 12.44 -2.66
C GLN A 225 24.21 13.62 -3.12
N ARG A 226 23.32 13.44 -4.10
CA ARG A 226 22.37 14.48 -4.55
C ARG A 226 21.10 14.53 -3.70
N GLN A 227 20.77 13.47 -2.98
CA GLN A 227 19.59 13.37 -2.11
C GLN A 227 19.82 14.07 -0.75
N ARG A 228 20.09 15.38 -0.78
CA ARG A 228 20.45 16.15 0.41
C ARG A 228 19.28 16.86 1.10
N ALA A 229 18.09 16.79 0.52
CA ALA A 229 16.94 17.52 1.01
C ALA A 229 16.27 16.77 2.17
N THR A 230 16.05 17.48 3.28
CA THR A 230 15.34 16.97 4.47
C THR A 230 14.23 17.95 4.88
N VAL A 231 13.23 17.44 5.58
CA VAL A 231 12.16 18.25 6.20
C VAL A 231 12.07 17.91 7.67
N LEU A 232 12.02 18.95 8.50
CA LEU A 232 11.81 18.84 9.94
C LEU A 232 10.32 19.03 10.23
N ILE A 233 9.73 18.01 10.83
CA ILE A 233 8.32 17.97 11.18
C ILE A 233 8.17 18.05 12.70
N ALA A 234 7.37 19.01 13.16
CA ALA A 234 6.93 19.08 14.54
C ALA A 234 5.68 18.19 14.71
N ALA A 235 5.84 17.09 15.43
CA ALA A 235 4.79 16.17 15.81
C ALA A 235 4.13 16.60 17.14
N ALA A 236 3.09 15.90 17.56
CA ALA A 236 2.44 16.16 18.85
C ALA A 236 3.38 15.93 20.05
N GLY A 237 3.15 16.67 21.14
CA GLY A 237 3.94 16.52 22.38
C GLY A 237 5.39 16.96 22.27
N ASP A 238 5.65 18.07 21.56
CA ASP A 238 6.97 18.70 21.38
C ASP A 238 8.06 17.80 20.77
N LYS A 239 7.65 16.73 20.08
CA LYS A 239 8.57 15.84 19.36
C LYS A 239 8.83 16.37 17.96
N GLU A 240 10.07 16.21 17.51
CA GLU A 240 10.47 16.58 16.16
C GLU A 240 11.05 15.38 15.43
N LYS A 241 10.78 15.32 14.12
CA LYS A 241 11.33 14.30 13.24
C LYS A 241 11.90 14.94 12.00
N GLU A 242 13.19 14.75 11.78
CA GLU A 242 13.82 15.03 10.49
C GLU A 242 13.60 13.85 9.55
N LEU A 243 13.11 14.13 8.34
CA LEU A 243 12.82 13.14 7.31
C LEU A 243 13.54 13.52 6.01
N PRO A 244 14.34 12.62 5.42
CA PRO A 244 14.81 12.77 4.05
C PRO A 244 13.63 12.83 3.09
N LEU A 245 13.63 13.77 2.15
CA LEU A 245 12.56 13.85 1.14
C LEU A 245 12.51 12.60 0.26
N ALA A 246 13.63 11.88 0.12
CA ALA A 246 13.68 10.59 -0.55
C ALA A 246 12.80 9.52 0.12
N GLN A 247 12.57 9.59 1.42
CA GLN A 247 11.68 8.68 2.16
C GLN A 247 10.20 9.06 2.07
N ILE A 248 9.86 10.19 1.44
CA ILE A 248 8.48 10.64 1.30
C ILE A 248 7.90 10.08 -0.01
N VAL A 249 6.76 9.41 0.11
CA VAL A 249 5.92 8.99 -1.03
C VAL A 249 5.07 10.17 -1.46
N ARG A 250 4.39 10.78 -0.49
CA ARG A 250 3.45 11.88 -0.69
C ARG A 250 3.33 12.68 0.58
N ILE A 251 3.03 13.96 0.42
CA ILE A 251 2.65 14.85 1.51
C ILE A 251 1.44 15.68 1.10
N TYR A 252 0.50 15.88 2.02
CA TYR A 252 -0.70 16.68 1.77
C TYR A 252 -1.30 17.28 3.05
N GLN A 253 -2.13 18.30 2.90
CA GLN A 253 -2.82 19.01 3.99
C GLN A 253 -4.34 18.78 3.88
N PRO A 254 -4.91 17.72 4.49
CA PRO A 254 -6.34 17.40 4.37
C PRO A 254 -7.24 18.54 4.80
N ASN A 255 -6.86 19.24 5.87
CA ASN A 255 -7.62 20.31 6.49
C ASN A 255 -7.68 21.59 5.66
N ALA A 256 -6.74 21.78 4.72
CA ALA A 256 -6.73 22.89 3.78
C ALA A 256 -7.50 22.57 2.47
N MET A 257 -7.90 21.32 2.25
CA MET A 257 -8.57 20.90 1.03
C MET A 257 -10.08 21.17 1.09
N GLY A 258 -10.60 21.84 0.05
CA GLY A 258 -12.03 21.85 -0.22
C GLY A 258 -12.53 20.49 -0.71
N ILE A 259 -13.85 20.28 -0.68
CA ILE A 259 -14.51 19.02 -1.06
C ILE A 259 -14.12 18.58 -2.47
N VAL A 260 -14.04 19.50 -3.44
CA VAL A 260 -13.64 19.19 -4.83
C VAL A 260 -12.22 18.62 -4.89
N THR A 261 -11.28 19.23 -4.15
CA THR A 261 -9.90 18.75 -4.07
C THR A 261 -9.81 17.38 -3.40
N LYS A 262 -10.59 17.16 -2.32
CA LYS A 262 -10.68 15.86 -1.65
C LYS A 262 -11.20 14.76 -2.59
N THR A 263 -12.24 15.05 -3.37
CA THR A 263 -12.79 14.11 -4.36
C THR A 263 -11.78 13.76 -5.45
N GLY A 264 -11.06 14.75 -6.00
CA GLY A 264 -10.00 14.49 -6.97
C GLY A 264 -8.85 13.66 -6.38
N PHE A 265 -8.47 13.96 -5.13
CA PHE A 265 -7.45 13.20 -4.41
C PHE A 265 -7.86 11.74 -4.19
N TYR A 266 -9.13 11.52 -3.80
CA TYR A 266 -9.71 10.19 -3.60
C TYR A 266 -9.58 9.32 -4.85
N PHE A 267 -10.02 9.80 -6.02
CA PHE A 267 -9.92 9.03 -7.26
C PHE A 267 -8.47 8.72 -7.65
N ARG A 268 -7.55 9.68 -7.44
CA ARG A 268 -6.12 9.45 -7.66
C ARG A 268 -5.57 8.36 -6.72
N LYS A 269 -6.01 8.33 -5.46
CA LYS A 269 -5.63 7.31 -4.49
C LYS A 269 -6.16 5.92 -4.83
N VAL A 270 -7.42 5.84 -5.27
CA VAL A 270 -8.00 4.59 -5.76
C VAL A 270 -7.23 4.06 -6.97
N TRP A 271 -6.89 4.93 -7.94
CA TRP A 271 -6.10 4.53 -9.09
C TRP A 271 -4.72 4.02 -8.70
N GLU A 272 -3.99 4.76 -7.86
CA GLU A 272 -2.68 4.37 -7.32
C GLU A 272 -2.75 3.00 -6.61
N PHE A 273 -3.79 2.78 -5.80
CA PHE A 273 -4.00 1.50 -5.12
C PHE A 273 -4.23 0.33 -6.09
N VAL A 274 -4.89 0.57 -7.22
CA VAL A 274 -5.15 -0.47 -8.23
C VAL A 274 -3.94 -0.69 -9.14
N SER A 275 -3.13 0.34 -9.40
CA SER A 275 -2.05 0.31 -10.39
C SER A 275 -0.65 0.04 -9.83
N ASP A 276 -0.39 0.40 -8.58
CA ASP A 276 0.97 0.34 -8.02
C ASP A 276 1.27 -1.01 -7.36
N ASP A 277 2.57 -1.25 -7.15
CA ASP A 277 3.06 -2.41 -6.43
C ASP A 277 2.82 -2.32 -4.91
N PRO A 278 2.73 -3.47 -4.22
CA PRO A 278 2.64 -3.50 -2.77
C PRO A 278 3.94 -3.04 -2.11
N ARG A 279 3.83 -2.50 -0.92
CA ARG A 279 4.92 -2.00 -0.06
C ARG A 279 4.72 -2.49 1.37
N GLU A 280 5.78 -2.43 2.16
CA GLU A 280 5.75 -2.75 3.60
C GLU A 280 5.04 -4.09 3.89
N SER A 281 5.47 -5.17 3.21
CA SER A 281 4.86 -6.50 3.39
C SER A 281 3.34 -6.54 3.14
N ASN A 282 2.85 -5.80 2.15
CA ASN A 282 1.45 -5.62 1.76
C ASN A 282 0.60 -4.80 2.75
N THR A 283 1.20 -4.05 3.68
CA THR A 283 0.44 -3.12 4.53
C THR A 283 0.21 -1.76 3.87
N GLU A 284 1.02 -1.40 2.87
CA GLU A 284 0.91 -0.15 2.11
C GLU A 284 1.11 -0.37 0.61
N GLY A 285 0.86 0.66 -0.21
CA GLY A 285 1.03 0.56 -1.67
C GLY A 285 -0.21 0.05 -2.39
N GLY A 286 -0.02 -0.45 -3.61
CA GLY A 286 -1.10 -0.97 -4.43
C GLY A 286 -1.19 -2.50 -4.41
N LEU A 287 -2.19 -3.02 -5.10
CA LEU A 287 -2.53 -4.44 -5.16
C LEU A 287 -2.53 -4.99 -6.60
N PHE A 288 -1.87 -4.28 -7.53
CA PHE A 288 -1.85 -4.63 -8.94
C PHE A 288 -1.44 -6.09 -9.22
N PRO A 289 -0.33 -6.61 -8.63
CA PRO A 289 0.09 -8.00 -8.88
C PRO A 289 -0.95 -9.03 -8.44
N ALA A 290 -1.70 -8.76 -7.37
CA ALA A 290 -2.74 -9.66 -6.87
C ALA A 290 -3.94 -9.70 -7.82
N ILE A 291 -4.43 -8.54 -8.28
CA ILE A 291 -5.51 -8.49 -9.28
C ILE A 291 -5.08 -9.21 -10.55
N PHE A 292 -3.88 -8.90 -11.06
CA PHE A 292 -3.37 -9.49 -12.27
C PHE A 292 -3.28 -11.02 -12.16
N GLY A 293 -2.74 -11.53 -11.05
CA GLY A 293 -2.67 -12.97 -10.79
C GLY A 293 -4.04 -13.64 -10.78
N THR A 294 -5.03 -13.07 -10.08
CA THR A 294 -6.40 -13.61 -10.05
C THR A 294 -7.05 -13.61 -11.43
N VAL A 295 -6.94 -12.50 -12.17
CA VAL A 295 -7.49 -12.39 -13.52
C VAL A 295 -6.83 -13.39 -14.47
N MET A 296 -5.50 -13.51 -14.42
CA MET A 296 -4.75 -14.50 -15.22
C MET A 296 -5.21 -15.92 -14.95
N LEU A 297 -5.42 -16.29 -13.68
CA LEU A 297 -5.90 -17.62 -13.30
C LEU A 297 -7.32 -17.88 -13.82
N ILE A 298 -8.21 -16.89 -13.76
CA ILE A 298 -9.57 -17.00 -14.32
C ILE A 298 -9.51 -17.25 -15.83
N PHE A 299 -8.69 -16.48 -16.56
CA PHE A 299 -8.51 -16.68 -18.01
C PHE A 299 -7.87 -18.03 -18.33
N LEU A 300 -6.87 -18.46 -17.56
CA LEU A 300 -6.25 -19.77 -17.74
C LEU A 300 -7.27 -20.88 -17.56
N MET A 301 -8.07 -20.83 -16.49
CA MET A 301 -9.15 -21.79 -16.26
C MET A 301 -10.19 -21.74 -17.38
N ALA A 302 -10.60 -20.55 -17.83
CA ALA A 302 -11.55 -20.40 -18.93
C ALA A 302 -11.02 -21.03 -20.23
N VAL A 303 -9.77 -20.75 -20.61
CA VAL A 303 -9.13 -21.32 -21.80
C VAL A 303 -9.01 -22.84 -21.71
N MET A 304 -8.71 -23.38 -20.54
CA MET A 304 -8.60 -24.82 -20.34
C MET A 304 -9.96 -25.52 -20.30
N CYS A 305 -10.94 -24.96 -19.59
CA CYS A 305 -12.26 -25.57 -19.38
C CYS A 305 -13.21 -25.37 -20.56
N PHE A 306 -13.12 -24.25 -21.29
CA PHE A 306 -14.06 -23.94 -22.37
C PHE A 306 -14.05 -24.98 -23.50
N PRO A 307 -12.91 -25.43 -24.05
CA PRO A 307 -12.89 -26.48 -25.07
C PRO A 307 -13.47 -27.80 -24.57
N LEU A 308 -13.14 -28.19 -23.34
CA LEU A 308 -13.70 -29.39 -22.69
C LEU A 308 -15.23 -29.29 -22.53
N GLY A 309 -15.72 -28.13 -22.09
CA GLY A 309 -17.15 -27.86 -21.94
C GLY A 309 -17.89 -27.88 -23.28
N VAL A 310 -17.32 -27.27 -24.33
CA VAL A 310 -17.89 -27.29 -25.68
C VAL A 310 -17.92 -28.72 -26.24
N LEU A 311 -16.84 -29.48 -26.09
CA LEU A 311 -16.79 -30.88 -26.53
C LEU A 311 -17.83 -31.75 -25.80
N ALA A 312 -17.99 -31.56 -24.49
CA ALA A 312 -19.02 -32.24 -23.71
C ALA A 312 -20.43 -31.86 -24.17
N GLY A 313 -20.66 -30.56 -24.46
CA GLY A 313 -21.93 -30.07 -25.00
C GLY A 313 -22.27 -30.70 -26.35
N ILE A 314 -21.33 -30.72 -27.30
CA ILE A 314 -21.51 -31.36 -28.61
C ILE A 314 -21.72 -32.87 -28.45
N TYR A 315 -20.96 -33.54 -27.57
CA TYR A 315 -21.15 -34.96 -27.33
C TYR A 315 -22.56 -35.27 -26.82
N LEU A 316 -23.05 -34.49 -25.85
CA LEU A 316 -24.39 -34.68 -25.29
C LEU A 316 -25.52 -34.31 -26.26
N GLY A 317 -25.32 -33.32 -27.13
CA GLY A 317 -26.34 -32.89 -28.10
C GLY A 317 -26.44 -33.82 -29.32
N GLU A 318 -25.31 -34.30 -29.83
CA GLU A 318 -25.25 -34.94 -31.15
C GLU A 318 -24.96 -36.44 -31.07
N TYR A 319 -24.28 -36.90 -30.02
CA TYR A 319 -23.76 -38.27 -29.96
C TYR A 319 -24.28 -39.08 -28.76
N ALA A 320 -24.80 -38.44 -27.72
CA ALA A 320 -25.40 -39.13 -26.61
C ALA A 320 -26.72 -39.75 -27.06
N LYS A 321 -26.82 -41.07 -26.92
CA LYS A 321 -28.07 -41.80 -27.15
C LYS A 321 -29.02 -41.55 -25.99
N ASP A 322 -30.30 -41.38 -26.29
CA ASP A 322 -31.35 -41.38 -25.27
C ASP A 322 -31.18 -42.62 -24.38
N GLY A 323 -31.14 -42.40 -23.07
CA GLY A 323 -30.97 -43.46 -22.10
C GLY A 323 -32.14 -44.44 -22.11
N LEU A 324 -31.96 -45.58 -21.44
CA LEU A 324 -33.02 -46.55 -21.16
C LEU A 324 -34.00 -45.97 -20.11
N LEU A 325 -34.77 -44.95 -20.50
CA LEU A 325 -36.04 -44.48 -19.89
C LEU A 325 -36.62 -43.30 -20.69
#